data_AF-A0A9P6DKA0-F1
#
_entry.id   AF-A0A9P6DKA0-F1
#
_cell.length_a   1.000
_cell.length_b   1.000
_cell.length_c   1.000
_cell.angle_alpha   90.00
_cell.angle_beta   90.00
_cell.angle_gamma   90.00
#
_symmetry.space_group_name_H-M   'P 1'
#
loop_
_entity.id
_entity.type
_entity.pdbx_description
1 polymer ?
#
loop_
_entity_poly.entity_id
_entity_poly.type
_entity_poly.pdbx_seq_one_letter_code
_entity_poly.pdbx_strand_id
1 'polypeptide(L)'
;MLRCEYEDKKIRVAELSATQAVEHLNQQILAYTNSKYPFDAPVTQQCSIISWWRHLAQNPASAVLAHYAIRIYAMTPNSMADERTASVFTWLNSARRSSQKASTLVRLTQLRSRYRRDNKKSQGNRPTVNFCDMTDTIFGTQSRSHVPRKRKHATTLHFRQ
;
A
#
# COMPACT_ATOMS: atom_id res chain seq x y z
N MET A 1 8.48 1.65 -21.76
CA MET A 1 7.84 2.59 -20.81
C MET A 1 8.14 4.05 -21.16
N LEU A 2 9.41 4.43 -21.37
CA LEU A 2 9.82 5.75 -21.90
C LEU A 2 9.08 6.14 -23.19
N ARG A 3 9.04 5.24 -24.17
CA ARG A 3 8.36 5.47 -25.46
C ARG A 3 6.89 5.89 -25.28
N CYS A 4 6.12 5.16 -24.46
CA CYS A 4 4.72 5.48 -24.21
C CYS A 4 4.48 6.80 -23.47
N GLU A 5 5.44 7.26 -22.66
CA GLU A 5 5.29 8.53 -21.94
C GLU A 5 5.57 9.74 -22.83
N TYR A 6 6.58 9.63 -23.69
CA TYR A 6 7.00 10.72 -24.57
C TYR A 6 6.22 10.75 -25.90
N GLU A 7 5.91 9.61 -26.50
CA GLU A 7 5.20 9.54 -27.79
C GLU A 7 3.68 9.63 -27.61
N ASP A 8 3.10 8.81 -26.74
CA ASP A 8 1.63 8.73 -26.60
C ASP A 8 1.08 9.83 -25.68
N LYS A 9 1.73 10.05 -24.54
CA LYS A 9 1.24 10.97 -23.50
C LYS A 9 1.84 12.37 -23.60
N LYS A 10 2.92 12.56 -24.36
CA LYS A 10 3.68 13.81 -24.47
C LYS A 10 4.07 14.41 -23.10
N ILE A 11 4.27 13.56 -22.10
CA ILE A 11 4.67 13.99 -20.75
C ILE A 11 6.19 13.87 -20.65
N ARG A 12 6.85 14.96 -20.27
CA ARG A 12 8.29 14.96 -19.99
C ARG A 12 8.55 14.39 -18.60
N VAL A 13 9.46 13.43 -18.48
CA VAL A 13 9.92 12.88 -17.21
C VAL A 13 11.08 13.75 -16.72
N ALA A 14 10.93 14.33 -15.53
CA ALA A 14 11.93 15.23 -14.92
C ALA A 14 12.36 16.39 -15.84
N GLU A 15 11.44 16.89 -16.69
CA GLU A 15 11.65 17.98 -17.65
C GLU A 15 12.69 17.71 -18.77
N LEU A 16 13.22 16.49 -18.85
CA LEU A 16 14.25 16.08 -19.81
C LEU A 16 13.66 15.73 -21.18
N SER A 17 14.47 15.88 -22.22
CA SER A 17 14.16 15.33 -23.55
C SER A 17 14.24 13.79 -23.54
N ALA A 18 13.60 13.12 -24.50
CA ALA A 18 13.55 11.66 -24.53
C ALA A 18 14.94 11.01 -24.61
N THR A 19 15.86 11.59 -25.38
CA THR A 19 17.24 11.11 -25.52
C THR A 19 18.02 11.27 -24.21
N GLN A 20 17.95 12.44 -23.60
CA GLN A 20 18.57 12.69 -22.29
C GLN A 20 17.98 11.78 -21.20
N ALA A 21 16.67 11.56 -21.19
CA ALA A 21 16.03 10.68 -20.23
C ALA A 21 16.52 9.23 -20.33
N VAL A 22 16.74 8.71 -21.55
CA VAL A 22 17.34 7.38 -21.77
C VAL A 22 18.77 7.31 -21.24
N GLU A 23 19.59 8.32 -21.55
CA GLU A 23 20.97 8.38 -21.10
C GLU A 23 21.08 8.44 -19.58
N HIS A 24 20.32 9.35 -18.95
CA HIS A 24 20.22 9.45 -17.49
C HIS A 24 19.71 8.16 -16.86
N LEU A 25 18.73 7.48 -17.46
CA LEU A 25 18.22 6.22 -16.94
C LEU A 25 19.32 5.14 -16.95
N ASN A 26 20.09 5.01 -18.03
CA ASN A 26 21.16 4.02 -18.11
C ASN A 26 22.25 4.29 -17.05
N GLN A 27 22.65 5.54 -16.88
CA GLN A 27 23.61 5.94 -15.85
C GLN A 27 23.07 5.65 -14.44
N GLN A 28 21.80 5.95 -14.20
CA GLN A 28 21.14 5.73 -12.92
C GLN A 28 20.99 4.25 -12.58
N ILE A 29 20.70 3.40 -13.58
CA ILE A 29 20.65 1.95 -13.38
C ILE A 29 22.02 1.44 -12.95
N LEU A 30 23.11 1.86 -13.62
CA LEU A 30 24.46 1.47 -13.23
C LEU A 30 24.84 1.99 -11.84
N ALA A 31 24.43 3.21 -11.48
CA ALA A 31 24.66 3.75 -10.14
C ALA A 31 23.87 2.97 -9.08
N TYR A 32 22.63 2.58 -9.37
CA TYR A 32 21.78 1.78 -8.50
C TYR A 32 22.35 0.38 -8.25
N THR A 33 22.79 -0.33 -9.30
CA THR A 33 23.37 -1.67 -9.18
C THR A 33 24.67 -1.69 -8.38
N ASN A 34 25.42 -0.59 -8.44
CA ASN A 34 26.67 -0.42 -7.69
C ASN A 34 26.47 0.20 -6.31
N SER A 35 25.22 0.41 -5.88
CA SER A 35 24.87 1.10 -4.62
C SER A 35 25.63 2.42 -4.44
N LYS A 36 25.77 3.20 -5.52
CA LYS A 36 26.39 4.53 -5.48
C LYS A 36 25.36 5.59 -5.13
N TYR A 37 25.81 6.71 -4.58
CA TYR A 37 24.97 7.87 -4.30
C TYR A 37 24.09 8.24 -5.51
N PRO A 38 22.78 8.50 -5.33
CA PRO A 38 22.03 8.58 -4.07
C PRO A 38 21.38 7.24 -3.62
N PHE A 39 21.69 6.12 -4.26
CA PHE A 39 21.07 4.81 -4.02
C PHE A 39 21.68 4.03 -2.83
N ASP A 40 22.71 4.59 -2.21
CA ASP A 40 23.34 4.13 -0.96
C ASP A 40 22.53 4.48 0.30
N ALA A 41 21.52 5.34 0.16
CA ALA A 41 20.70 5.78 1.29
C ALA A 41 19.96 4.60 1.96
N PRO A 42 20.11 4.39 3.28
CA PRO A 42 19.51 3.25 3.96
C PRO A 42 17.98 3.32 3.95
N VAL A 43 17.34 2.17 3.72
CA VAL A 43 15.89 2.02 3.90
C VAL A 43 15.62 1.72 5.38
N THR A 44 15.24 2.75 6.15
CA THR A 44 14.87 2.57 7.56
C THR A 44 13.59 1.75 7.70
N GLN A 45 13.47 0.93 8.75
CA GLN A 45 12.29 0.08 9.02
C GLN A 45 10.96 0.85 9.12
N GLN A 46 10.97 2.15 9.45
CA GLN A 46 9.75 2.97 9.48
C GLN A 46 9.31 3.50 8.10
N CYS A 47 10.13 3.33 7.06
CA CYS A 47 9.85 3.86 5.73
C CYS A 47 9.39 2.75 4.78
N SER A 48 8.28 2.98 4.07
CA SER A 48 7.89 2.11 2.95
C SER A 48 8.86 2.27 1.78
N ILE A 49 9.00 1.24 0.95
CA ILE A 49 9.85 1.30 -0.25
C ILE A 49 9.39 2.42 -1.21
N ILE A 50 8.08 2.66 -1.31
CA ILE A 50 7.52 3.75 -2.12
C ILE A 50 7.91 5.12 -1.56
N SER A 51 7.90 5.30 -0.23
CA SER A 51 8.36 6.56 0.38
C SER A 51 9.86 6.79 0.16
N TRP A 52 10.67 5.73 0.17
CA TRP A 52 12.10 5.84 -0.14
C TRP A 52 12.34 6.30 -1.58
N TRP A 53 11.67 5.70 -2.56
CA TRP A 53 11.74 6.15 -3.96
C TRP A 53 11.19 7.56 -4.16
N ARG A 54 10.15 7.96 -3.43
CA ARG A 54 9.63 9.34 -3.46
C ARG A 54 10.63 10.36 -2.91
N HIS A 55 11.41 9.99 -1.91
CA HIS A 55 12.48 10.83 -1.41
C HIS A 55 13.60 10.97 -2.46
N LEU A 56 14.02 9.86 -3.06
CA LEU A 56 15.02 9.86 -4.15
C LEU A 56 14.55 10.62 -5.40
N ALA A 57 13.25 10.67 -5.68
CA ALA A 57 12.73 11.44 -6.81
C ALA A 57 12.98 12.96 -6.69
N GLN A 58 13.28 13.46 -5.49
CA GLN A 58 13.63 14.87 -5.27
C GLN A 58 15.06 15.19 -5.72
N ASN A 59 15.92 14.17 -5.84
CA ASN A 59 17.30 14.35 -6.29
C ASN A 59 17.36 14.20 -7.83
N PRO A 60 17.88 15.20 -8.57
CA PRO A 60 18.03 15.11 -10.03
C PRO A 60 18.86 13.89 -10.46
N ALA A 61 19.82 13.47 -9.64
CA ALA A 61 20.68 12.32 -9.90
C ALA A 61 19.92 10.98 -9.92
N SER A 62 18.71 10.89 -9.37
CA SER A 62 17.88 9.68 -9.36
C SER A 62 16.47 9.89 -9.92
N ALA A 63 16.14 11.09 -10.41
CA ALA A 63 14.77 11.48 -10.75
C ALA A 63 14.09 10.56 -11.77
N VAL A 64 14.80 10.15 -12.83
CA VAL A 64 14.24 9.33 -13.92
C VAL A 64 13.97 7.90 -13.44
N LEU A 65 14.96 7.24 -12.84
CA LEU A 65 14.82 5.88 -12.31
C LEU A 65 13.80 5.83 -11.17
N ALA A 66 13.80 6.82 -10.27
CA ALA A 66 12.83 6.91 -9.18
C ALA A 66 11.40 7.08 -9.71
N HIS A 67 11.19 7.87 -10.77
CA HIS A 67 9.87 8.01 -11.41
C HIS A 67 9.32 6.64 -11.85
N TYR A 68 10.14 5.82 -12.48
CA TYR A 68 9.73 4.49 -12.93
C TYR A 68 9.53 3.52 -11.78
N ALA A 69 10.43 3.52 -10.80
CA ALA A 69 10.29 2.67 -9.63
C ALA A 69 8.98 2.95 -8.88
N ILE A 70 8.62 4.22 -8.66
CA ILE A 70 7.35 4.59 -8.03
C ILE A 70 6.16 4.04 -8.82
N ARG A 71 6.19 4.12 -10.15
CA ARG A 71 5.11 3.59 -11.01
C ARG A 71 5.01 2.07 -10.91
N ILE A 72 6.14 1.36 -10.96
CA ILE A 72 6.18 -0.10 -10.84
C ILE A 72 5.62 -0.54 -9.48
N TYR A 73 6.07 0.08 -8.38
CA TYR A 73 5.57 -0.23 -7.04
C TYR A 73 4.11 0.21 -6.80
N ALA A 74 3.58 1.13 -7.60
CA ALA A 74 2.17 1.50 -7.56
C ALA A 74 1.27 0.50 -8.31
N MET A 75 1.83 -0.35 -9.17
CA MET A 75 1.07 -1.41 -9.83
C MET A 75 0.71 -2.51 -8.84
N THR A 76 -0.55 -2.91 -8.84
CA THR A 76 -1.01 -4.04 -8.03
C THR A 76 -0.93 -5.30 -8.89
N PRO A 77 -0.15 -6.34 -8.52
CA PRO A 77 0.05 -7.52 -9.34
C PRO A 77 -1.17 -8.46 -9.39
N ASN A 78 -2.25 -8.16 -8.64
CA ASN A 78 -3.45 -8.98 -8.60
C ASN A 78 -4.61 -8.38 -9.41
N SER A 79 -5.30 -9.24 -10.16
CA SER A 79 -6.60 -8.95 -10.77
C SER A 79 -7.72 -8.81 -9.74
N MET A 80 -7.50 -9.31 -8.52
CA MET A 80 -8.52 -9.36 -7.46
C MET A 80 -9.07 -7.97 -7.08
N ALA A 81 -8.28 -6.91 -7.23
CA ALA A 81 -8.77 -5.54 -7.06
C ALA A 81 -9.84 -5.19 -8.12
N ASP A 82 -9.66 -5.64 -9.35
CA ASP A 82 -10.61 -5.47 -10.45
C ASP A 82 -11.79 -6.44 -10.31
N GLU A 83 -11.56 -7.70 -9.94
CA GLU A 83 -12.63 -8.67 -9.65
C GLU A 83 -13.56 -8.20 -8.53
N ARG A 84 -13.01 -7.63 -7.45
CA ARG A 84 -13.81 -7.00 -6.39
C ARG A 84 -14.62 -5.84 -6.93
N THR A 85 -14.10 -5.10 -7.90
CA THR A 85 -14.82 -4.01 -8.55
C THR A 85 -15.95 -4.59 -9.41
N ALA A 86 -15.71 -5.61 -10.22
CA ALA A 86 -16.72 -6.30 -11.02
C ALA A 86 -17.85 -6.93 -10.16
N SER A 87 -17.50 -7.50 -9.00
CA SER A 87 -18.49 -7.98 -8.03
C SER A 87 -19.36 -6.84 -7.50
N VAL A 88 -18.78 -5.67 -7.23
CA VAL A 88 -19.54 -4.46 -6.83
C VAL A 88 -20.47 -3.99 -7.95
N PHE A 89 -20.01 -4.00 -9.20
CA PHE A 89 -20.86 -3.69 -10.37
C PHE A 89 -22.05 -4.64 -10.46
N THR A 90 -21.81 -5.95 -10.31
CA THR A 90 -22.85 -6.98 -10.33
C THR A 90 -23.84 -6.79 -9.19
N TRP A 91 -23.36 -6.50 -7.98
CA TRP A 91 -24.21 -6.22 -6.82
C TRP A 91 -25.07 -4.96 -7.00
N LEU A 92 -24.50 -3.88 -7.55
CA LEU A 92 -25.24 -2.65 -7.85
C LEU A 92 -26.30 -2.88 -8.93
N ASN A 93 -26.01 -3.74 -9.91
CA ASN A 93 -26.89 -4.13 -11.01
C ASN A 93 -27.66 -5.45 -10.76
N SER A 94 -28.09 -5.69 -9.51
CA SER A 94 -28.91 -6.87 -9.18
C SER A 94 -30.18 -6.96 -10.05
N ALA A 95 -30.82 -8.13 -10.13
CA ALA A 95 -32.01 -8.37 -10.97
C ALA A 95 -33.16 -7.36 -10.76
N ARG A 96 -33.32 -6.80 -9.56
CA ARG A 96 -34.33 -5.77 -9.24
C ARG A 96 -33.93 -4.35 -9.67
N ARG A 97 -32.67 -4.13 -10.01
CA ARG A 97 -32.05 -2.85 -10.41
C ARG A 97 -31.43 -2.92 -11.81
N SER A 98 -31.78 -3.93 -12.59
CA SER A 98 -31.14 -4.32 -13.86
C SER A 98 -31.32 -3.33 -15.02
N SER A 99 -32.05 -2.23 -14.82
CA SER A 99 -32.26 -1.17 -15.82
C SER A 99 -31.36 0.07 -15.61
N GLN A 100 -30.31 -0.03 -14.79
CA GLN A 100 -29.39 1.09 -14.59
C GLN A 100 -28.47 1.27 -15.80
N LYS A 101 -28.30 2.52 -16.25
CA LYS A 101 -27.32 2.86 -17.29
C LYS A 101 -25.91 2.51 -16.80
N ALA A 102 -25.06 2.01 -17.70
CA ALA A 102 -23.66 1.67 -17.37
C ALA A 102 -22.89 2.85 -16.75
N SER A 103 -23.13 4.07 -17.25
CA SER A 103 -22.54 5.30 -16.69
C SER A 103 -22.94 5.57 -15.24
N THR A 104 -24.17 5.21 -14.85
CA THR A 104 -24.66 5.30 -13.47
C THR A 104 -23.95 4.29 -12.57
N LEU A 105 -23.77 3.04 -13.03
CA LEU A 105 -23.05 2.00 -12.29
C LEU A 105 -21.58 2.39 -12.04
N VAL A 106 -20.93 2.98 -13.05
CA VAL A 106 -19.55 3.51 -12.93
C VAL A 106 -19.49 4.58 -11.84
N ARG A 107 -20.38 5.59 -11.89
CA ARG A 107 -20.41 6.68 -10.91
C ARG A 107 -20.69 6.17 -9.49
N LEU A 108 -21.65 5.26 -9.33
CA LEU A 108 -21.97 4.66 -8.03
C LEU A 108 -20.80 3.85 -7.46
N THR A 109 -20.10 3.11 -8.32
CA THR A 109 -18.91 2.33 -7.92
C THR A 109 -17.77 3.25 -7.48
N GLN A 110 -17.51 4.32 -8.23
CA GLN A 110 -16.52 5.35 -7.87
C GLN A 110 -16.87 6.03 -6.54
N LEU A 111 -18.15 6.41 -6.36
CA LEU A 111 -18.64 7.02 -5.13
C LEU A 111 -18.43 6.09 -3.93
N ARG A 112 -18.84 4.82 -4.04
CA ARG A 112 -18.63 3.81 -3.00
C ARG A 112 -17.14 3.62 -2.69
N SER A 113 -16.29 3.58 -3.70
CA SER A 113 -14.84 3.43 -3.54
C SER A 113 -14.24 4.61 -2.76
N ARG A 114 -14.65 5.84 -3.10
CA ARG A 114 -14.25 7.06 -2.38
C ARG A 114 -14.71 7.02 -0.92
N TYR A 115 -16.00 6.80 -0.66
CA TYR A 115 -16.51 6.70 0.70
C TYR A 115 -15.80 5.62 1.52
N ARG A 116 -15.50 4.47 0.93
CA ARG A 116 -14.76 3.40 1.61
C ARG A 116 -13.33 3.81 1.96
N ARG A 117 -12.67 4.60 1.11
CA ARG A 117 -11.32 5.13 1.37
C ARG A 117 -11.34 6.17 2.49
N ASP A 118 -12.33 7.04 2.48
CA ASP A 118 -12.45 8.13 3.47
C ASP A 118 -12.83 7.58 4.86
N ASN A 119 -13.72 6.58 4.92
CA ASN A 119 -14.15 5.91 6.16
C ASN A 119 -13.15 4.88 6.73
N LYS A 120 -12.05 4.56 6.03
CA LYS A 120 -11.00 3.68 6.61
C LYS A 120 -10.30 4.32 7.81
N LYS A 121 -10.34 5.65 7.93
CA LYS A 121 -9.72 6.40 9.03
C LYS A 121 -10.51 6.32 10.35
N SER A 122 -11.75 5.83 10.35
CA SER A 122 -12.65 5.83 11.51
C SER A 122 -13.01 4.44 12.05
N GLN A 123 -12.40 3.36 11.54
CA GLN A 123 -12.61 2.04 12.12
C GLN A 123 -11.77 1.89 13.39
N GLY A 124 -12.27 2.44 14.50
CA GLY A 124 -11.81 2.05 15.83
C GLY A 124 -11.87 0.54 16.01
N ASN A 125 -11.01 -0.01 16.88
CA ASN A 125 -10.94 -1.43 17.17
C ASN A 125 -12.35 -1.98 17.48
N ARG A 126 -12.92 -2.71 16.51
CA ARG A 126 -14.14 -3.47 16.74
C ARG A 126 -13.72 -4.72 17.50
N PRO A 127 -14.27 -4.99 18.71
CA PRO A 127 -13.99 -6.23 19.39
C PRO A 127 -14.41 -7.37 18.45
N THR A 128 -13.41 -8.11 17.98
CA THR A 128 -13.61 -9.28 17.14
C THR A 128 -13.62 -10.46 18.10
N VAL A 129 -14.81 -10.98 18.38
CA VAL A 129 -14.95 -12.19 19.20
C VAL A 129 -14.54 -13.36 18.33
N ASN A 130 -13.44 -14.01 18.67
CA ASN A 130 -13.02 -15.25 18.01
C ASN A 130 -13.89 -16.38 18.56
N PHE A 131 -14.39 -17.26 17.67
CA PHE A 131 -15.27 -18.38 18.07
C PHE A 131 -14.63 -19.34 19.08
N CYS A 132 -13.30 -19.32 19.25
CA CYS A 132 -12.60 -20.11 20.25
C CYS A 132 -12.95 -19.71 21.69
N ASP A 133 -13.32 -18.44 21.95
CA ASP A 133 -13.65 -17.95 23.31
C ASP A 133 -15.05 -18.40 23.80
N MET A 134 -15.87 -18.99 22.92
CA MET A 134 -17.17 -19.52 23.31
C MET A 134 -17.10 -20.98 23.78
N THR A 135 -15.97 -21.67 23.58
CA THR A 135 -15.85 -23.08 24.00
C THR A 135 -15.97 -23.21 25.52
N ASP A 136 -15.30 -22.37 26.28
CA ASP A 136 -15.37 -22.38 27.75
C ASP A 136 -16.78 -22.03 28.27
N THR A 137 -17.48 -21.12 27.57
CA THR A 137 -18.84 -20.69 27.93
C THR A 137 -19.91 -21.73 27.56
N ILE A 138 -19.74 -22.42 26.43
CA ILE A 138 -20.70 -23.42 25.90
C ILE A 138 -20.50 -24.78 26.56
N PHE A 139 -19.24 -25.21 26.80
CA PHE A 139 -18.94 -26.51 27.37
C PHE A 139 -18.85 -26.52 28.90
N GLY A 140 -19.12 -25.38 29.54
CA GLY A 140 -19.40 -25.33 30.98
C GLY A 140 -18.28 -25.88 31.85
N THR A 141 -17.02 -25.75 31.42
CA THR A 141 -15.88 -26.18 32.23
C THR A 141 -15.69 -25.16 33.34
N GLN A 142 -16.24 -25.43 34.53
CA GLN A 142 -15.95 -24.64 35.72
C GLN A 142 -14.45 -24.70 36.04
N SER A 143 -13.68 -23.76 35.50
CA SER A 143 -12.34 -23.48 36.01
C SER A 143 -12.49 -22.80 37.36
N ARG A 144 -12.32 -23.61 38.42
CA ARG A 144 -12.17 -23.12 39.79
C ARG A 144 -11.04 -22.08 39.85
N SER A 145 -11.33 -21.00 40.57
CA SER A 145 -10.40 -20.01 41.13
C SER A 145 -9.60 -19.15 40.15
N HIS A 146 -10.09 -17.92 40.04
CA HIS A 146 -9.35 -16.72 39.69
C HIS A 146 -8.16 -16.52 40.66
N VAL A 147 -6.92 -16.68 40.17
CA VAL A 147 -5.73 -16.10 40.82
C VAL A 147 -5.27 -14.93 39.95
N PRO A 148 -5.26 -13.69 40.46
CA PRO A 148 -4.80 -12.55 39.68
C PRO A 148 -3.29 -12.67 39.46
N ARG A 149 -2.88 -12.89 38.21
CA ARG A 149 -1.47 -12.92 37.82
C ARG A 149 -0.92 -11.48 37.87
N LYS A 150 -0.39 -11.08 39.02
CA LYS A 150 0.38 -9.84 39.19
C LYS A 150 1.44 -9.76 38.09
N ARG A 151 1.32 -8.78 37.19
CA ARG A 151 2.42 -8.36 36.31
C ARG A 151 3.50 -7.75 37.20
N LYS A 152 4.57 -8.49 37.46
CA LYS A 152 5.79 -7.92 38.04
C LYS A 152 6.43 -7.03 36.99
N HIS A 153 6.56 -5.74 37.30
CA HIS A 153 7.49 -4.85 36.63
C HIS A 153 8.91 -5.44 36.80
N ALA A 154 9.65 -5.56 35.70
CA ALA A 154 11.08 -5.79 35.74
C ALA A 154 11.76 -4.51 35.26
N THR A 155 12.31 -3.76 36.22
CA THR A 155 13.22 -2.64 36.01
C THR A 155 14.55 -3.00 36.68
N THR A 156 15.59 -3.09 35.84
CA THR A 156 17.02 -2.82 36.07
C THR A 156 17.86 -3.75 36.96
N LEU A 157 18.96 -4.26 36.38
CA LEU A 157 20.24 -4.36 37.10
C LEU A 157 21.41 -3.98 36.18
N HIS A 158 22.08 -2.89 36.55
CA HIS A 158 23.44 -2.54 36.16
C HIS A 158 24.42 -3.61 36.65
N PHE A 159 25.40 -3.97 35.82
CA PHE A 159 26.61 -4.67 36.27
C PHE A 159 27.71 -3.64 36.52
N ARG A 160 28.27 -3.67 37.72
CA ARG A 160 29.26 -2.74 38.27
C ARG A 160 30.67 -3.33 38.08
N GLN A 161 31.64 -2.47 37.80
CA GLN A 161 32.87 -2.43 38.60
C GLN A 161 32.99 -1.01 39.14
#